data_AF-A0A7I4YPI7-F1
#
_entry.id   AF-A0A7I4YPI7-F1
#
_cell.length_a   1.000
_cell.length_b   1.000
_cell.length_c   1.000
_cell.angle_alpha   90.00
_cell.angle_beta   90.00
_cell.angle_gamma   90.00
#
_symmetry.space_group_name_H-M   'P 1'
#
loop_
_entity.id
_entity.type
_entity.pdbx_description
1 polymer ?
#
loop_
_entity_poly.entity_id
_entity_poly.type
_entity_poly.pdbx_seq_one_letter_code
_entity_poly.pdbx_strand_id
1 'polypeptide(L)'
;MLFDINPNSEQFVIGIIYCSLAVIIAPAYVTIIYVMAKDKELRRNPQYRLMNQINCLDAGQVICHFLCGVFIIFPQVAVKLEVLVRICSSTSLFFWQALFPVIVVLAISRILIIVEYIGPERTPKVLKMVAAIGWMLTVGVWLFGFITQNSFLYGIVWMYDESKFGTSILSTIDIYLCFPSLGITYIAYLCFIVHLCVSGRDVSGSHRKVEIRIFLQGSILCSYMCVIVLISTNEDQWFAISDTTTAALDCIWIFLLYVNLFLLFAFNRTIRIKTAKTFFYGSWKISR
;
A
#
# COMPACT_ATOMS: atom_id res chain seq x y z
N MET A 1 3.29 -1.21 -35.22
CA MET A 1 1.90 -1.10 -34.72
C MET A 1 1.94 -0.47 -33.32
N LEU A 2 0.81 -0.35 -32.59
CA LEU A 2 0.84 0.03 -31.16
C LEU A 2 1.05 -1.21 -30.26
N PHE A 3 0.51 -2.35 -30.68
CA PHE A 3 0.54 -3.62 -29.94
C PHE A 3 1.57 -4.60 -30.51
N ASP A 4 2.75 -4.10 -30.88
CA ASP A 4 3.85 -4.99 -31.24
C ASP A 4 4.41 -5.63 -29.96
N ILE A 5 4.52 -6.96 -29.96
CA ILE A 5 5.03 -7.73 -28.82
C ILE A 5 6.50 -7.40 -28.59
N ASN A 6 6.90 -7.32 -27.31
CA ASN A 6 8.29 -7.11 -26.93
C ASN A 6 9.20 -8.19 -27.54
N PRO A 7 10.19 -7.83 -28.38
CA PRO A 7 11.11 -8.79 -28.97
C PRO A 7 12.05 -9.43 -27.94
N ASN A 8 12.25 -8.80 -26.78
CA ASN A 8 12.96 -9.40 -25.66
C ASN A 8 12.05 -10.39 -24.93
N SER A 9 12.35 -11.68 -25.07
CA SER A 9 11.57 -12.77 -24.48
C SER A 9 11.54 -12.75 -22.95
N GLU A 10 12.61 -12.29 -22.30
CA GLU A 10 12.68 -12.15 -20.84
C GLU A 10 11.69 -11.09 -20.37
N GLN A 11 11.74 -9.90 -20.96
CA GLN A 11 10.81 -8.80 -20.62
C GLN A 11 9.36 -9.17 -20.93
N PHE A 12 9.12 -9.85 -22.06
CA PHE A 12 7.79 -10.34 -22.39
C PHE A 12 7.22 -11.26 -21.29
N VAL A 13 8.02 -12.21 -20.79
CA VAL A 13 7.63 -13.10 -19.69
C VAL A 13 7.40 -12.30 -18.40
N ILE A 14 8.27 -11.35 -18.06
CA ILE A 14 8.11 -10.48 -16.88
C ILE A 14 6.80 -9.70 -16.94
N GLY A 15 6.46 -9.13 -18.10
CA GLY A 15 5.20 -8.42 -18.30
C GLY A 15 3.97 -9.31 -18.09
N ILE A 16 4.02 -10.57 -18.56
CA ILE A 16 2.98 -11.57 -18.28
C ILE A 16 2.86 -11.86 -16.78
N ILE A 17 3.99 -12.01 -16.08
CA ILE A 17 4.02 -12.27 -14.64
C ILE A 17 3.35 -11.10 -13.90
N TYR A 18 3.70 -9.86 -14.20
CA TYR A 18 3.11 -8.68 -13.55
C TYR A 18 1.60 -8.59 -13.78
N CYS A 19 1.15 -8.81 -15.02
CA CYS A 19 -0.27 -8.82 -15.33
C CYS A 19 -1.00 -9.93 -14.57
N SER A 20 -0.43 -11.14 -14.54
CA SER A 20 -1.04 -12.30 -13.90
C SER A 20 -1.16 -12.10 -12.39
N LEU A 21 -0.08 -11.66 -11.74
CA LEU A 21 -0.08 -11.36 -10.30
C LEU A 21 -1.09 -10.24 -9.97
N ALA A 22 -1.22 -9.21 -10.79
CA ALA A 22 -2.21 -8.17 -10.55
C ALA A 22 -3.66 -8.67 -10.71
N VAL A 23 -3.94 -9.42 -11.79
CA VAL A 23 -5.30 -9.91 -12.09
C VAL A 23 -5.79 -10.91 -11.03
N ILE A 24 -4.92 -11.78 -10.52
CA ILE A 24 -5.29 -12.79 -9.51
C ILE A 24 -5.78 -12.14 -8.22
N ILE A 25 -5.13 -11.05 -7.77
CA ILE A 25 -5.44 -10.42 -6.49
C ILE A 25 -6.55 -9.36 -6.58
N ALA A 26 -6.80 -8.79 -7.77
CA ALA A 26 -7.77 -7.71 -7.97
C ALA A 26 -9.19 -8.01 -7.43
N PRO A 27 -9.80 -9.20 -7.66
CA PRO A 27 -11.14 -9.50 -7.15
C PRO A 27 -11.23 -9.45 -5.61
N ALA A 28 -10.16 -9.85 -4.92
CA ALA A 28 -10.11 -9.83 -3.46
C ALA A 28 -10.14 -8.39 -2.93
N TYR A 29 -9.38 -7.49 -3.55
CA TYR A 29 -9.40 -6.06 -3.23
C TYR A 29 -10.77 -5.42 -3.51
N VAL A 30 -11.37 -5.68 -4.67
CA VAL A 30 -12.72 -5.17 -4.99
C VAL A 30 -13.73 -5.60 -3.94
N THR A 31 -13.69 -6.87 -3.55
CA THR A 31 -14.62 -7.43 -2.56
C THR A 31 -14.43 -6.80 -1.19
N ILE A 32 -13.19 -6.70 -0.69
CA ILE A 32 -12.94 -6.18 0.66
C ILE A 32 -13.27 -4.69 0.76
N ILE A 33 -12.93 -3.91 -0.26
CA ILE A 33 -13.24 -2.48 -0.33
C ILE A 33 -14.75 -2.28 -0.30
N TYR A 34 -15.48 -3.06 -1.11
CA TYR A 34 -16.94 -3.02 -1.15
C TYR A 34 -17.55 -3.31 0.23
N VAL A 35 -17.12 -4.40 0.88
CA VAL A 35 -17.64 -4.81 2.20
C VAL A 35 -17.37 -3.72 3.25
N MET A 36 -16.14 -3.21 3.32
CA MET A 36 -15.74 -2.19 4.29
C MET A 36 -16.40 -0.83 4.03
N ALA A 37 -16.75 -0.52 2.78
CA ALA A 37 -17.46 0.69 2.41
C ALA A 37 -18.98 0.62 2.69
N LYS A 38 -19.59 -0.57 2.58
CA LYS A 38 -21.05 -0.74 2.70
C LYS A 38 -21.51 -1.18 4.08
N ASP A 39 -20.71 -1.94 4.82
CA ASP A 39 -21.10 -2.38 6.16
C ASP A 39 -21.12 -1.20 7.16
N LYS A 40 -22.29 -0.96 7.77
CA LYS A 40 -22.52 0.19 8.66
C LYS A 40 -21.62 0.17 9.90
N GLU A 41 -21.35 -1.02 10.45
CA GLU A 41 -20.55 -1.23 11.65
C GLU A 41 -19.07 -0.94 11.35
N LEU A 42 -18.54 -1.49 10.26
CA LEU A 42 -17.17 -1.22 9.81
C LEU A 42 -16.98 0.27 9.50
N ARG A 43 -17.93 0.89 8.77
CA ARG A 43 -17.83 2.31 8.39
C ARG A 43 -17.88 3.26 9.59
N ARG A 44 -18.55 2.90 10.69
CA ARG A 44 -18.62 3.74 11.89
C ARG A 44 -17.28 3.83 12.61
N ASN A 45 -16.46 2.78 12.55
CA ASN A 45 -15.18 2.73 13.22
C ASN A 45 -14.07 3.43 12.40
N PRO A 46 -13.40 4.46 12.95
CA PRO A 46 -12.31 5.14 12.25
C PRO A 46 -11.15 4.24 11.82
N GLN A 47 -10.83 3.20 12.60
CA GLN A 47 -9.75 2.25 12.29
C GLN A 47 -10.03 1.48 11.01
N TYR A 48 -11.27 1.00 10.85
CA TYR A 48 -11.70 0.31 9.65
C TYR A 48 -11.73 1.25 8.44
N ARG A 49 -12.06 2.52 8.62
CA ARG A 49 -11.97 3.51 7.51
C ARG A 49 -10.54 3.73 7.04
N LEU A 50 -9.59 3.91 7.96
CA LEU A 50 -8.17 4.05 7.62
C LEU A 50 -7.64 2.79 6.92
N MET A 51 -8.01 1.61 7.42
CA MET A 51 -7.64 0.35 6.79
C MET A 51 -8.29 0.17 5.41
N ASN A 52 -9.50 0.70 5.20
CA ASN A 52 -10.10 0.71 3.87
C ASN A 52 -9.41 1.69 2.92
N GLN A 53 -8.85 2.80 3.41
CA GLN A 53 -8.00 3.67 2.60
C GLN A 53 -6.76 2.93 2.12
N ILE A 54 -6.09 2.18 3.00
CA ILE A 54 -4.97 1.30 2.62
C ILE A 54 -5.40 0.33 1.52
N ASN A 55 -6.54 -0.36 1.69
CA ASN A 55 -7.02 -1.29 0.67
C ASN A 55 -7.32 -0.61 -0.68
N CYS A 56 -7.86 0.61 -0.67
CA CYS A 56 -8.08 1.38 -1.90
C CYS A 56 -6.76 1.79 -2.58
N LEU A 57 -5.76 2.19 -1.81
CA LEU A 57 -4.43 2.54 -2.32
C LEU A 57 -3.75 1.32 -2.94
N ASP A 58 -3.77 0.18 -2.24
CA ASP A 58 -3.26 -1.08 -2.75
C ASP A 58 -3.98 -1.54 -4.02
N ALA A 59 -5.31 -1.41 -4.08
CA ALA A 59 -6.08 -1.71 -5.29
C ALA A 59 -5.66 -0.80 -6.46
N GLY A 60 -5.32 0.46 -6.18
CA GLY A 60 -4.68 1.35 -7.13
C GLY A 60 -3.34 0.82 -7.62
N GLN A 61 -2.47 0.34 -6.72
CA GLN A 61 -1.20 -0.28 -7.10
C GLN A 61 -1.41 -1.53 -7.96
N VAL A 62 -2.41 -2.38 -7.66
CA VAL A 62 -2.76 -3.53 -8.51
C VAL A 62 -3.03 -3.09 -9.95
N ILE A 63 -3.79 -2.02 -10.15
CA ILE A 63 -4.07 -1.47 -11.49
C ILE A 63 -2.76 -0.97 -12.14
N CYS A 64 -1.92 -0.24 -11.40
CA CYS A 64 -0.65 0.26 -11.92
C CYS A 64 0.33 -0.86 -12.30
N HIS A 65 0.43 -1.95 -11.52
CA HIS A 65 1.26 -3.11 -11.85
C HIS A 65 0.72 -3.88 -13.05
N PHE A 66 -0.61 -4.00 -13.18
CA PHE A 66 -1.22 -4.56 -14.39
C PHE A 66 -0.84 -3.73 -15.63
N LEU A 67 -0.99 -2.41 -15.55
CA LEU A 67 -0.61 -1.51 -16.65
C LEU A 67 0.89 -1.55 -16.95
N CYS A 68 1.73 -1.63 -15.91
CA CYS A 68 3.18 -1.84 -16.06
C CYS A 68 3.45 -3.07 -16.93
N GLY A 69 2.86 -4.22 -16.58
CA GLY A 69 3.00 -5.44 -17.36
C GLY A 69 2.52 -5.30 -18.81
N VAL A 70 1.41 -4.60 -19.05
CA VAL A 70 0.91 -4.30 -20.40
C VAL A 70 1.92 -3.47 -21.19
N PHE A 71 2.51 -2.44 -20.57
CA PHE A 71 3.51 -1.59 -21.23
C PHE A 71 4.82 -2.34 -21.53
N ILE A 72 5.20 -3.29 -20.67
CA ILE A 72 6.35 -4.16 -20.90
C ILE A 72 6.08 -5.15 -22.05
N ILE A 73 4.88 -5.74 -22.12
CA ILE A 73 4.48 -6.66 -23.20
C ILE A 73 4.43 -5.92 -24.54
N PHE A 74 3.94 -4.67 -24.54
CA PHE A 74 3.76 -3.85 -25.73
C PHE A 74 4.60 -2.55 -25.64
N PRO A 75 5.93 -2.61 -25.82
CA PRO A 75 6.81 -1.47 -25.60
C PRO A 75 6.51 -0.27 -26.52
N GLN A 76 5.89 -0.51 -27.68
CA GLN A 76 5.45 0.56 -28.57
C GLN A 76 4.37 1.46 -27.95
N VAL A 77 3.61 0.96 -26.95
CA VAL A 77 2.70 1.78 -26.14
C VAL A 77 3.50 2.78 -25.32
N ALA A 78 4.59 2.35 -24.66
CA ALA A 78 5.45 3.23 -23.86
C ALA A 78 6.14 4.31 -24.71
N VAL A 79 6.52 3.99 -25.94
CA VAL A 79 7.14 4.96 -26.86
C VAL A 79 6.11 5.94 -27.43
N LYS A 80 4.96 5.46 -27.92
CA LYS A 80 3.99 6.30 -28.64
C LYS A 80 3.02 7.04 -27.73
N LEU A 81 2.74 6.48 -26.55
CA LEU A 81 1.89 7.09 -25.52
C LEU A 81 2.71 7.40 -24.27
N GLU A 82 3.92 7.94 -24.46
CA GLU A 82 4.87 8.23 -23.38
C GLU A 82 4.22 9.02 -22.25
N VAL A 83 3.48 10.09 -22.56
CA VAL A 83 2.77 10.91 -21.56
C VAL A 83 1.84 10.07 -20.69
N LEU A 84 1.09 9.12 -21.28
CA LEU A 84 0.20 8.24 -20.54
C LEU A 84 0.99 7.31 -19.60
N VAL A 85 2.08 6.72 -20.09
CA VAL A 85 2.92 5.82 -19.29
C VAL A 85 3.58 6.56 -18.12
N ARG A 86 4.05 7.78 -18.35
CA ARG A 86 4.60 8.64 -17.30
C ARG A 86 3.55 9.02 -16.25
N ILE A 87 2.31 9.32 -16.66
CA ILE A 87 1.17 9.52 -15.75
C ILE A 87 0.89 8.27 -14.92
N CYS A 88 0.89 7.09 -15.53
CA CYS A 88 0.69 5.82 -14.82
C CYS A 88 1.80 5.57 -13.79
N SER A 89 3.05 5.88 -14.15
CA SER A 89 4.21 5.78 -13.26
C SER A 89 4.07 6.70 -12.03
N SER A 90 3.79 7.99 -12.25
CA SER A 90 3.56 8.96 -11.15
C SER A 90 2.37 8.55 -10.27
N THR A 91 1.34 7.95 -10.87
CA THR A 91 0.17 7.45 -10.12
C THR A 91 0.51 6.21 -9.29
N SER A 92 1.38 5.33 -9.79
CA SER A 92 1.90 4.19 -9.02
C SER A 92 2.66 4.66 -7.77
N LEU A 93 3.56 5.63 -7.94
CA LEU A 93 4.31 6.26 -6.85
C LEU A 93 3.38 6.95 -5.84
N PHE A 94 2.35 7.65 -6.31
CA PHE A 94 1.34 8.23 -5.43
C PHE A 94 0.66 7.19 -4.54
N PHE A 95 0.22 6.06 -5.11
CA PHE A 95 -0.43 5.02 -4.32
C PHE A 95 0.50 4.43 -3.25
N TRP A 96 1.80 4.35 -3.53
CA TRP A 96 2.81 3.96 -2.56
C TRP A 96 3.01 5.01 -1.46
N GLN A 97 3.28 6.26 -1.86
CA GLN A 97 3.51 7.36 -0.93
C GLN A 97 2.32 7.62 -0.01
N ALA A 98 1.09 7.51 -0.52
CA ALA A 98 -0.12 7.73 0.24
C ALA A 98 -0.35 6.68 1.34
N LEU A 99 0.29 5.50 1.28
CA LEU A 99 0.20 4.51 2.35
C LEU A 99 0.84 5.03 3.64
N PHE A 100 1.99 5.69 3.56
CA PHE A 100 2.79 6.14 4.70
C PHE A 100 2.05 7.03 5.70
N PRO A 101 1.40 8.13 5.31
CA PRO A 101 0.64 8.95 6.25
C PRO A 101 -0.55 8.17 6.85
N VAL A 102 -1.19 7.29 6.07
CA VAL A 102 -2.33 6.50 6.55
C VAL A 102 -1.90 5.45 7.59
N ILE A 103 -0.78 4.74 7.36
CA ILE A 103 -0.26 3.74 8.33
C ILE A 103 0.21 4.40 9.63
N VAL A 104 0.82 5.60 9.57
CA VAL A 104 1.24 6.36 10.76
C VAL A 104 0.02 6.72 11.60
N VAL A 105 -1.00 7.30 10.98
CA VAL A 105 -2.24 7.70 11.67
C VAL A 105 -2.94 6.47 12.24
N LEU A 106 -2.96 5.36 11.52
CA LEU A 106 -3.51 4.10 11.98
C LEU A 106 -2.75 3.56 13.21
N ALA A 107 -1.42 3.51 13.15
CA ALA A 107 -0.58 3.00 14.23
C ALA A 107 -0.74 3.82 15.52
N ILE A 108 -0.65 5.15 15.42
CA ILE A 108 -0.81 6.04 16.58
C ILE A 108 -2.24 5.93 17.14
N SER A 109 -3.25 5.92 16.27
CA SER A 109 -4.64 5.81 16.72
C SER A 109 -4.89 4.52 17.50
N ARG A 110 -4.32 3.38 17.05
CA ARG A 110 -4.44 2.10 17.75
C ARG A 110 -3.84 2.16 19.15
N ILE A 111 -2.66 2.73 19.30
CA ILE A 111 -2.01 2.85 20.61
C ILE A 111 -2.82 3.74 21.53
N LEU A 112 -3.29 4.89 21.06
CA LEU A 112 -4.13 5.77 21.87
C LEU A 112 -5.42 5.08 22.34
N ILE A 113 -5.99 4.17 21.55
CA ILE A 113 -7.14 3.36 21.94
C ILE A 113 -6.74 2.32 23.00
N ILE A 114 -5.62 1.63 22.78
CA ILE A 114 -5.15 0.56 23.67
C ILE A 114 -4.75 1.10 25.04
N VAL A 115 -4.09 2.25 25.10
CA VAL A 115 -3.76 2.93 26.37
C VAL A 115 -4.96 3.68 26.95
N GLU A 116 -6.16 3.46 26.41
CA GLU A 116 -7.44 4.03 26.84
C GLU A 116 -7.51 5.56 26.86
N TYR A 117 -6.59 6.23 26.16
CA TYR A 117 -6.57 7.69 26.04
C TYR A 117 -7.72 8.21 25.14
N ILE A 118 -8.14 7.41 24.15
CA ILE A 118 -9.32 7.69 23.32
C ILE A 118 -10.24 6.48 23.21
N GLY A 119 -11.54 6.75 23.05
CA GLY A 119 -12.50 5.70 22.71
C GLY A 119 -12.34 5.19 21.26
N PRO A 120 -12.71 3.94 20.97
CA PRO A 120 -12.50 3.29 19.66
C PRO A 120 -13.28 3.92 18.50
N GLU A 121 -14.33 4.69 18.80
CA GLU A 121 -15.15 5.38 17.80
C GLU A 121 -14.72 6.84 17.55
N ARG A 122 -13.68 7.32 18.25
CA ARG A 122 -13.20 8.69 18.14
C ARG A 122 -11.82 8.74 17.51
N THR A 123 -11.58 9.79 16.73
CA THR A 123 -10.25 10.13 16.22
C THR A 123 -9.89 11.53 16.71
N PRO A 124 -8.76 11.70 17.42
CA PRO A 124 -8.26 13.00 17.84
C PRO A 124 -8.22 14.00 16.69
N LYS A 125 -8.51 15.28 16.98
CA LYS A 125 -8.40 16.36 15.98
C LYS A 125 -6.98 16.44 15.40
N VAL A 126 -5.97 16.27 16.25
CA VAL A 126 -4.56 16.25 15.84
C VAL A 126 -4.28 15.18 14.79
N LEU A 127 -4.75 13.94 15.01
CA LEU A 127 -4.54 12.85 14.04
C LEU A 127 -5.30 13.06 12.73
N LYS A 128 -6.48 13.71 12.76
CA LYS A 128 -7.18 14.12 11.53
C LYS A 128 -6.38 15.17 10.75
N MET A 129 -5.76 16.11 11.46
CA MET A 129 -4.91 17.14 10.84
C MET A 129 -3.65 16.52 10.23
N VAL A 130 -2.99 15.60 10.93
CA VAL A 130 -1.84 14.84 10.40
C VAL A 130 -2.24 14.06 9.14
N ALA A 131 -3.38 13.36 9.17
CA ALA A 131 -3.91 12.66 8.00
C ALA A 131 -4.16 13.62 6.82
N ALA A 132 -4.78 14.77 7.07
CA ALA A 132 -5.06 15.76 6.04
C ALA A 132 -3.78 16.35 5.42
N ILE A 133 -2.79 16.69 6.25
CA ILE A 133 -1.49 17.19 5.78
C ILE A 133 -0.78 16.12 4.94
N GLY A 134 -0.77 14.87 5.42
CA GLY A 134 -0.20 13.74 4.69
C GLY A 134 -0.85 13.53 3.32
N TRP A 135 -2.18 13.56 3.24
CA TRP A 135 -2.89 13.48 1.98
C TRP A 135 -2.62 14.68 1.05
N MET A 136 -2.57 15.91 1.59
CA MET A 136 -2.24 17.09 0.79
C MET A 136 -0.83 17.00 0.21
N LEU A 137 0.14 16.52 0.99
CA LEU A 137 1.51 16.30 0.54
C LEU A 137 1.56 15.28 -0.60
N THR A 138 0.96 14.10 -0.43
CA THR A 138 1.04 13.03 -1.45
C THR A 138 0.25 13.36 -2.70
N VAL A 139 -0.91 14.01 -2.58
CA VAL A 139 -1.64 14.54 -3.75
C VAL A 139 -0.85 15.67 -4.42
N GLY A 140 -0.18 16.53 -3.66
CA GLY A 140 0.68 17.58 -4.21
C GLY A 140 1.85 17.01 -5.01
N VAL A 141 2.53 15.99 -4.47
CA VAL A 141 3.61 15.26 -5.18
C VAL A 141 3.06 14.59 -6.44
N TRP A 142 1.91 13.93 -6.35
CA TRP A 142 1.28 13.29 -7.49
C TRP A 142 0.94 14.29 -8.61
N LEU A 143 0.30 15.41 -8.28
CA LEU A 143 -0.02 16.46 -9.25
C LEU A 143 1.25 17.08 -9.83
N PHE A 144 2.29 17.27 -9.02
CA PHE A 144 3.57 17.78 -9.50
C PHE A 144 4.22 16.81 -10.49
N GLY A 145 4.31 15.51 -10.16
CA GLY A 145 4.82 14.47 -11.05
C GLY A 145 3.98 14.31 -12.33
N PHE A 146 2.65 14.42 -12.20
CA PHE A 146 1.72 14.44 -13.33
C PHE A 146 1.98 15.62 -14.27
N ILE A 147 2.24 16.82 -13.77
CA ILE A 147 2.46 18.01 -14.61
C ILE A 147 3.87 18.00 -15.23
N THR A 148 4.87 17.66 -14.44
CA THR A 148 6.29 17.73 -14.83
C THR A 148 6.78 16.50 -15.58
N GLN A 149 6.02 15.40 -15.52
CA GLN A 149 6.30 14.14 -16.22
C GLN A 149 7.63 13.51 -15.77
N ASN A 150 7.92 13.55 -14.46
CA ASN A 150 9.22 13.23 -13.86
C ASN A 150 9.55 11.74 -13.74
N SER A 151 8.65 10.84 -14.12
CA SER A 151 8.82 9.40 -13.96
C SER A 151 8.49 8.69 -15.27
N PHE A 152 9.23 7.64 -15.62
CA PHE A 152 9.06 6.87 -16.85
C PHE A 152 9.29 5.37 -16.61
N LEU A 153 8.96 4.55 -17.61
CA LEU A 153 9.25 3.12 -17.59
C LEU A 153 10.58 2.89 -18.31
N TYR A 154 11.59 2.42 -17.59
CA TYR A 154 12.88 2.01 -18.17
C TYR A 154 12.98 0.49 -18.17
N GLY A 155 12.89 -0.11 -19.35
CA GLY A 155 12.81 -1.57 -19.49
C GLY A 155 11.55 -2.11 -18.80
N ILE A 156 11.72 -2.61 -17.57
CA ILE A 156 10.67 -3.24 -16.77
C ILE A 156 10.32 -2.49 -15.48
N VAL A 157 11.03 -1.40 -15.15
CA VAL A 157 10.92 -0.73 -13.85
C VAL A 157 10.58 0.74 -13.99
N TRP A 158 9.83 1.25 -13.01
CA TRP A 158 9.54 2.67 -12.89
C TRP A 158 10.76 3.43 -12.39
N MET A 159 11.20 4.43 -13.15
CA MET A 159 12.36 5.25 -12.80
C MET A 159 12.04 6.73 -12.85
N TYR A 160 12.81 7.48 -12.07
CA TYR A 160 12.84 8.93 -12.12
C TYR A 160 13.66 9.43 -13.31
N ASP A 161 13.10 10.36 -14.07
CA ASP A 161 13.78 11.03 -15.18
C ASP A 161 14.55 12.24 -14.65
N GLU A 162 15.83 12.03 -14.35
CA GLU A 162 16.71 13.06 -13.77
C GLU A 162 16.93 14.27 -14.69
N SER A 163 16.51 14.20 -15.96
CA SER A 163 16.51 15.36 -16.86
C SER A 163 15.37 16.35 -16.59
N LYS A 164 14.34 15.93 -15.84
CA LYS A 164 13.13 16.74 -15.63
C LYS A 164 13.20 17.59 -14.36
N PHE A 165 12.48 18.70 -14.40
CA PHE A 165 12.48 19.67 -13.32
C PHE A 165 11.86 19.09 -12.04
N GLY A 166 12.61 19.17 -10.93
CA GLY A 166 12.13 18.77 -9.62
C GLY A 166 12.18 17.27 -9.36
N THR A 167 12.77 16.45 -10.25
CA THR A 167 12.95 15.01 -10.04
C THR A 167 13.75 14.70 -8.77
N SER A 168 14.87 15.39 -8.55
CA SER A 168 15.66 15.25 -7.31
C SER A 168 14.87 15.60 -6.04
N ILE A 169 13.94 16.55 -6.12
CA ILE A 169 13.06 16.89 -5.00
C ILE A 169 12.06 15.75 -4.76
N LEU A 170 11.48 15.17 -5.81
CA LEU A 170 10.55 14.05 -5.71
C LEU A 170 11.19 12.80 -5.13
N SER A 171 12.37 12.40 -5.63
CA SER A 171 13.11 11.25 -5.12
C SER A 171 13.54 11.44 -3.66
N THR A 172 13.89 12.68 -3.29
CA THR A 172 14.13 13.03 -1.88
C THR A 172 12.86 12.88 -1.05
N ILE A 173 11.73 13.45 -1.48
CA ILE A 173 10.46 13.37 -0.74
C ILE A 173 10.04 11.91 -0.54
N ASP A 174 10.22 11.04 -1.53
CA ASP A 174 9.96 9.59 -1.38
C ASP A 174 10.66 9.02 -0.17
N ILE A 175 11.98 9.18 -0.09
CA ILE A 175 12.80 8.64 0.99
C ILE A 175 12.41 9.28 2.33
N TYR A 176 12.28 10.61 2.37
CA TYR A 176 11.98 11.36 3.59
C TYR A 176 10.52 11.24 4.05
N LEU A 177 9.62 10.73 3.22
CA LEU A 177 8.27 10.34 3.64
C LEU A 177 8.26 8.90 4.15
N CYS A 178 8.93 7.99 3.43
CA CYS A 178 8.96 6.57 3.76
C CYS A 178 9.62 6.30 5.12
N PHE A 179 10.90 6.70 5.28
CA PHE A 179 11.70 6.34 6.46
C PHE A 179 11.13 6.89 7.78
N PRO A 180 10.80 8.19 7.91
CA PRO A 180 10.21 8.71 9.14
C PRO A 180 8.85 8.09 9.44
N SER A 181 8.01 7.82 8.44
CA SER A 181 6.70 7.22 8.64
C SER A 181 6.82 5.77 9.16
N LEU A 182 7.74 4.99 8.60
CA LEU A 182 8.05 3.64 9.08
C LEU A 182 8.67 3.68 10.48
N GLY A 183 9.59 4.61 10.73
CA GLY A 183 10.21 4.81 12.04
C GLY A 183 9.19 5.16 13.13
N ILE A 184 8.30 6.12 12.87
CA ILE A 184 7.22 6.49 13.79
C ILE A 184 6.31 5.30 14.03
N THR A 185 5.90 4.59 12.96
CA THR A 185 5.03 3.40 13.06
C THR A 185 5.66 2.31 13.91
N TYR A 186 6.97 2.06 13.72
CA TYR A 186 7.73 1.09 14.50
C TYR A 186 7.87 1.48 15.97
N ILE A 187 8.19 2.74 16.27
CA ILE A 187 8.26 3.26 17.65
C ILE A 187 6.90 3.11 18.34
N ALA A 188 5.83 3.47 17.63
CA ALA A 188 4.47 3.26 18.10
C ALA A 188 4.26 1.78 18.51
N TYR A 189 4.68 0.86 17.66
CA TYR A 189 4.56 -0.56 17.95
C TYR A 189 5.42 -1.04 19.13
N LEU A 190 6.61 -0.48 19.33
CA LEU A 190 7.41 -0.75 20.54
C LEU A 190 6.71 -0.25 21.81
N CYS A 191 6.14 0.96 21.78
CA CYS A 191 5.36 1.49 22.90
C CYS A 191 4.19 0.57 23.27
N PHE A 192 3.52 -0.02 22.27
CA PHE A 192 2.47 -1.01 22.51
C PHE A 192 2.97 -2.27 23.23
N ILE A 193 4.12 -2.83 22.80
CA ILE A 193 4.70 -4.01 23.45
C ILE A 193 5.06 -3.68 24.91
N VAL A 194 5.70 -2.54 25.15
CA VAL A 194 6.06 -2.09 26.51
C VAL A 194 4.79 -1.95 27.37
N HIS A 195 3.74 -1.30 26.84
CA HIS A 195 2.48 -1.16 27.54
C HIS A 195 1.84 -2.53 27.88
N LEU A 196 1.86 -3.48 26.95
CA LEU A 196 1.36 -4.84 27.19
C LEU A 196 2.13 -5.57 28.30
N CYS A 197 3.46 -5.42 28.33
CA CYS A 197 4.31 -6.04 29.34
C CYS A 197 4.09 -5.41 30.72
N VAL A 198 3.89 -4.09 30.79
CA VAL A 198 3.71 -3.33 32.04
C VAL A 198 2.29 -3.48 32.60
N SER A 199 1.25 -3.43 31.76
CA SER A 199 -0.17 -3.59 32.16
C SER A 199 -0.53 -5.05 32.52
N GLY A 200 0.44 -5.83 32.99
CA GLY A 200 0.33 -7.25 33.24
C GLY A 200 -0.91 -7.62 34.07
N ARG A 201 -1.86 -8.31 33.41
CA ARG A 201 -2.93 -9.21 33.94
C ARG A 201 -4.37 -8.70 34.02
N ASP A 202 -4.67 -7.40 33.88
CA ASP A 202 -6.04 -6.91 34.15
C ASP A 202 -6.96 -6.71 32.92
N VAL A 203 -6.43 -6.76 31.69
CA VAL A 203 -7.28 -6.70 30.49
C VAL A 203 -7.85 -8.09 30.19
N SER A 204 -9.18 -8.20 30.15
CA SER A 204 -9.86 -9.48 29.85
C SER A 204 -9.21 -10.20 28.66
N GLY A 205 -8.91 -11.48 28.83
CA GLY A 205 -8.09 -12.25 27.86
C GLY A 205 -8.65 -12.31 26.44
N SER A 206 -9.93 -11.94 26.24
CA SER A 206 -10.60 -11.80 24.95
C SER A 206 -10.17 -10.54 24.19
N HIS A 207 -10.30 -9.36 24.81
CA HIS A 207 -9.96 -8.08 24.19
C HIS A 207 -8.46 -8.00 23.88
N ARG A 208 -7.62 -8.46 24.82
CA ARG A 208 -6.16 -8.51 24.63
C ARG A 208 -5.73 -9.33 23.41
N LYS A 209 -6.40 -10.48 23.16
CA LYS A 209 -6.10 -11.34 22.00
C LYS A 209 -6.45 -10.69 20.67
N VAL A 210 -7.52 -9.89 20.63
CA VAL A 210 -7.92 -9.16 19.41
C VAL A 210 -6.89 -8.07 19.11
N GLU A 211 -6.52 -7.28 20.12
CA GLU A 211 -5.54 -6.20 19.96
C GLU A 211 -4.16 -6.72 19.54
N ILE A 212 -3.68 -7.82 20.15
CA ILE A 212 -2.40 -8.45 19.76
C ILE A 212 -2.41 -8.92 18.30
N ARG A 213 -3.53 -9.45 17.80
CA ARG A 213 -3.63 -9.90 16.40
C ARG A 213 -3.58 -8.73 15.43
N ILE A 214 -4.28 -7.64 15.74
CA ILE A 214 -4.30 -6.42 14.93
C ILE A 214 -2.92 -5.76 14.92
N PHE A 215 -2.25 -5.77 16.07
CA PHE A 215 -0.86 -5.36 16.19
C PHE A 215 0.08 -6.20 15.32
N LEU A 216 0.01 -7.54 15.44
CA LEU A 216 0.87 -8.45 14.70
C LEU A 216 0.73 -8.26 13.18
N GLN A 217 -0.49 -8.06 12.68
CA GLN A 217 -0.75 -7.69 11.29
C GLN A 217 0.01 -6.41 10.91
N GLY A 218 -0.12 -5.35 11.71
CA GLY A 218 0.52 -4.07 11.44
C GLY A 218 2.04 -4.14 11.49
N SER A 219 2.60 -4.88 12.44
CA SER A 219 4.05 -5.08 12.60
C SER A 219 4.64 -5.87 11.44
N ILE A 220 4.03 -6.99 11.02
CA ILE A 220 4.52 -7.77 9.87
C ILE A 220 4.50 -6.92 8.60
N LEU A 221 3.40 -6.19 8.36
CA LEU A 221 3.28 -5.33 7.18
C LEU A 221 4.32 -4.21 7.20
N CYS A 222 4.50 -3.54 8.34
CA CYS A 222 5.51 -2.50 8.50
C CYS A 222 6.93 -3.03 8.27
N SER A 223 7.26 -4.20 8.84
CA SER A 223 8.56 -4.83 8.61
C SER A 223 8.78 -5.18 7.14
N TYR A 224 7.75 -5.68 6.45
CA TYR A 224 7.82 -5.96 5.01
C TYR A 224 8.09 -4.69 4.20
N MET A 225 7.38 -3.59 4.50
CA MET A 225 7.60 -2.31 3.83
C MET A 225 9.00 -1.74 4.11
N CYS A 226 9.52 -1.88 5.33
CA CYS A 226 10.91 -1.52 5.64
C CYS A 226 11.90 -2.30 4.78
N VAL A 227 11.69 -3.60 4.59
CA VAL A 227 12.56 -4.43 3.74
C VAL A 227 12.51 -3.97 2.29
N ILE A 228 11.32 -3.67 1.74
CA ILE A 228 11.21 -3.09 0.39
C ILE A 228 12.01 -1.79 0.30
N VAL A 229 11.76 -0.83 1.18
CA VAL A 229 12.42 0.48 1.13
C VAL A 229 13.94 0.35 1.25
N LEU A 230 14.43 -0.51 2.16
CA LEU A 230 15.87 -0.75 2.33
C LEU A 230 16.49 -1.36 1.08
N ILE A 231 15.85 -2.37 0.48
CA ILE A 231 16.34 -3.02 -0.72
C ILE A 231 16.32 -2.04 -1.89
N SER A 232 15.20 -1.36 -2.15
CA SER A 232 15.06 -0.41 -3.26
C SER A 232 16.04 0.77 -3.14
N THR A 233 16.35 1.23 -1.93
CA THR A 233 17.31 2.33 -1.73
C THR A 233 18.77 1.90 -1.97
N ASN A 234 19.08 0.60 -1.86
CA ASN A 234 20.45 0.08 -1.97
C ASN A 234 20.61 -0.90 -3.15
N GLU A 235 19.68 -0.91 -4.10
CA GLU A 235 19.62 -1.94 -5.14
C GLU A 235 20.89 -1.99 -5.99
N ASP A 236 21.39 -0.82 -6.41
CA ASP A 236 22.60 -0.66 -7.23
C ASP A 236 23.88 -1.13 -6.52
N GLN A 237 23.89 -1.12 -5.19
CA GLN A 237 25.04 -1.52 -4.38
C GLN A 237 25.00 -3.00 -4.02
N TRP A 238 23.80 -3.54 -3.80
CA TRP A 238 23.62 -4.89 -3.24
C TRP A 238 23.48 -5.96 -4.31
N PHE A 239 23.03 -5.59 -5.51
CA PHE A 239 22.73 -6.55 -6.55
C PHE A 239 23.35 -6.19 -7.90
N ALA A 240 23.63 -7.23 -8.70
CA ALA A 240 23.92 -7.04 -10.11
C ALA A 240 22.62 -6.65 -10.84
N ILE A 241 22.62 -5.45 -11.41
CA ILE A 241 21.48 -4.90 -12.16
C ILE A 241 21.26 -5.77 -13.41
N SER A 242 20.13 -6.46 -13.43
CA SER A 242 19.65 -7.27 -14.56
C SER A 242 18.12 -7.26 -14.56
N ASP A 243 17.50 -7.51 -15.71
CA ASP A 243 16.05 -7.58 -15.85
C ASP A 243 15.45 -8.60 -14.86
N THR A 244 16.04 -9.79 -14.72
CA THR A 244 15.61 -10.77 -13.72
C THR A 244 15.70 -10.25 -12.28
N THR A 245 16.81 -9.60 -11.89
CA THR A 245 16.96 -9.08 -10.52
C THR A 245 15.92 -8.00 -10.23
N THR A 246 15.80 -7.01 -11.12
CA THR A 246 14.85 -5.92 -11.00
C THR A 246 13.41 -6.45 -11.00
N ALA A 247 13.12 -7.45 -11.83
CA ALA A 247 11.83 -8.11 -11.84
C ALA A 247 11.50 -8.78 -10.50
N ALA A 248 12.49 -9.41 -9.86
CA ALA A 248 12.32 -10.04 -8.55
C ALA A 248 12.03 -9.00 -7.46
N LEU A 249 12.72 -7.86 -7.48
CA LEU A 249 12.48 -6.75 -6.54
C LEU A 249 11.07 -6.17 -6.68
N ASP A 250 10.63 -5.91 -7.92
CA ASP A 250 9.27 -5.45 -8.19
C ASP A 250 8.23 -6.53 -7.85
N CYS A 251 8.53 -7.81 -8.02
CA CYS A 251 7.66 -8.89 -7.54
C CYS A 251 7.53 -8.86 -6.01
N ILE A 252 8.59 -8.59 -5.25
CA ILE A 252 8.51 -8.43 -3.79
C ILE A 252 7.55 -7.29 -3.45
N TRP A 253 7.60 -6.18 -4.19
CA TRP A 253 6.62 -5.10 -4.03
C TRP A 253 5.20 -5.59 -4.35
N ILE A 254 4.95 -6.26 -5.49
CA ILE A 254 3.62 -6.81 -5.81
C ILE A 254 3.13 -7.78 -4.73
N PHE A 255 4.02 -8.59 -4.16
CA PHE A 255 3.68 -9.55 -3.09
C PHE A 255 3.29 -8.86 -1.78
N LEU A 256 3.70 -7.61 -1.52
CA LEU A 256 3.19 -6.83 -0.39
C LEU A 256 1.65 -6.78 -0.41
N LEU A 257 1.06 -6.63 -1.60
CA LEU A 257 -0.40 -6.55 -1.80
C LEU A 257 -1.09 -7.86 -1.36
N TYR A 258 -0.48 -8.99 -1.72
CA TYR A 258 -0.93 -10.31 -1.27
C TYR A 258 -0.80 -10.48 0.24
N VAL A 259 0.35 -10.07 0.79
CA VAL A 259 0.62 -10.15 2.23
C VAL A 259 -0.38 -9.30 3.00
N ASN A 260 -0.67 -8.07 2.57
CA ASN A 260 -1.64 -7.22 3.26
C ASN A 260 -3.04 -7.88 3.32
N LEU A 261 -3.56 -8.35 2.18
CA LEU A 261 -4.85 -9.05 2.14
C LEU A 261 -4.86 -10.32 2.99
N PHE A 262 -3.80 -11.13 2.89
CA PHE A 262 -3.68 -12.36 3.65
C PHE A 262 -3.69 -12.07 5.16
N LEU A 263 -2.87 -11.12 5.63
CA LEU A 263 -2.81 -10.72 7.02
C LEU A 263 -4.17 -10.16 7.49
N LEU A 264 -4.84 -9.37 6.63
CA LEU A 264 -6.15 -8.82 6.93
C LEU A 264 -7.20 -9.92 7.15
N PHE A 265 -7.23 -10.95 6.30
CA PHE A 265 -8.13 -12.09 6.50
C PHE A 265 -7.71 -12.99 7.66
N ALA A 266 -6.41 -13.17 7.89
CA ALA A 266 -5.89 -14.02 8.97
C ALA A 266 -6.21 -13.43 10.34
N PHE A 267 -5.93 -12.14 10.53
CA PHE A 267 -5.96 -11.47 11.83
C PHE A 267 -7.28 -10.73 12.11
N ASN A 268 -8.02 -10.31 11.09
CA ASN A 268 -9.25 -9.54 11.27
C ASN A 268 -10.53 -10.40 11.09
N ARG A 269 -10.96 -11.02 12.20
CA ARG A 269 -12.14 -11.92 12.21
C ARG A 269 -13.41 -11.21 11.73
N THR A 270 -13.63 -9.96 12.11
CA THR A 270 -14.85 -9.22 11.76
C THR A 270 -14.94 -9.05 10.25
N ILE A 271 -13.86 -8.58 9.61
CA ILE A 271 -13.81 -8.44 8.16
C ILE A 271 -14.00 -9.78 7.47
N ARG A 272 -13.27 -10.83 7.90
CA ARG A 272 -13.40 -12.16 7.32
C ARG A 272 -14.85 -12.68 7.34
N ILE A 273 -15.54 -12.55 8.47
CA ILE A 273 -16.93 -12.98 8.59
C ILE A 273 -17.86 -12.16 7.69
N LYS A 274 -17.70 -10.84 7.65
CA LYS A 274 -18.55 -9.96 6.83
C LYS A 274 -18.31 -10.18 5.34
N THR A 275 -17.06 -10.38 4.93
CA THR A 275 -16.70 -10.72 3.54
C THR A 275 -17.25 -12.08 3.14
N ALA A 276 -17.06 -13.11 3.96
CA ALA A 276 -17.63 -14.44 3.69
C ALA A 276 -19.16 -14.38 3.58
N LYS A 277 -19.84 -13.65 4.50
CA LYS A 277 -21.29 -13.47 4.43
C LYS A 277 -21.73 -12.81 3.12
N THR A 278 -21.02 -11.78 2.68
CA THR A 278 -21.32 -11.08 1.43
C THR A 278 -21.15 -11.98 0.21
N PHE A 279 -20.10 -12.81 0.22
CA PHE A 279 -19.80 -13.75 -0.86
C PHE A 279 -20.79 -14.92 -0.94
N PHE A 280 -21.14 -15.52 0.20
CA PHE A 280 -22.01 -16.71 0.23
C PHE A 280 -23.50 -16.43 0.24
N TYR A 281 -23.96 -15.31 0.82
CA TYR A 281 -25.40 -15.04 0.99
C TYR A 281 -25.96 -13.99 0.03
N GLY A 282 -25.12 -13.45 -0.87
CA GLY A 282 -25.49 -12.35 -1.76
C GLY A 282 -25.77 -11.05 -1.02
N SER A 283 -25.61 -9.92 -1.72
CA SER A 283 -25.69 -8.54 -1.18
C SER A 283 -27.04 -8.16 -0.52
N TRP A 284 -28.02 -9.07 -0.47
CA TRP A 284 -29.42 -8.78 -0.14
C TRP A 284 -29.72 -8.51 1.34
N LYS A 285 -28.78 -8.75 2.26
CA LYS A 285 -28.99 -8.57 3.72
C LYS A 285 -28.14 -7.49 4.40
N ILE A 286 -27.28 -6.77 3.69
CA ILE A 286 -26.36 -5.78 4.32
C ILE A 286 -27.06 -4.45 4.68
N SER A 287 -28.31 -4.24 4.24
CA SER A 287 -29.03 -2.97 4.44
C SER A 287 -29.88 -2.85 5.71
N ARG A 288 -30.10 -3.92 6.48
CA ARG A 288 -30.81 -3.83 7.76
C ARG A 288 -29.82 -3.58 8.89
#